data_AF-A0A2H0IXJ7-F1
#
_entry.id   AF-A0A2H0IXJ7-F1
#
_cell.length_a   1.000
_cell.length_b   1.000
_cell.length_c   1.000
_cell.angle_alpha   90.00
_cell.angle_beta   90.00
_cell.angle_gamma   90.00
#
_symmetry.space_group_name_H-M   'P 1'
#
loop_
_entity.id
_entity.type
_entity.pdbx_description
1 polymer ?
#
loop_
_entity_poly.entity_id
_entity_poly.type
_entity_poly.pdbx_seq_one_letter_code
_entity_poly.pdbx_strand_id
1 'polypeptide(L)'
;MSKTCTLTLTRLHKVAERLSREYTESVYAAKQTLSNTKVSSYLGAEQQNALRTAAQDATARLARAFRVQDAVSEVRRALGDANVKNGVSPKLAELDKFNRRLKVVTELIEGQSPSMISIDQLANIPADYVADGSSYESKRPLLHVRMLSKDDLDGLRAEFEAIRAQSYALSDEIADLNKATLTLTVSLEVSKLAGI
;
A
#
# COMPACT_ATOMS: atom_id res chain seq x y z
N MET A 1 -32.51 -7.84 9.32
CA MET A 1 -32.98 -6.93 8.26
C MET A 1 -31.78 -6.53 7.39
N SER A 2 -31.93 -6.63 6.07
CA SER A 2 -30.90 -6.33 5.08
C SER A 2 -31.28 -5.09 4.25
N LYS A 3 -30.28 -4.47 3.62
CA LYS A 3 -30.41 -3.32 2.72
C LYS A 3 -29.62 -3.62 1.45
N THR A 4 -30.25 -3.40 0.31
CA THR A 4 -29.60 -3.47 -1.00
C THR A 4 -29.03 -2.10 -1.35
N CYS A 5 -27.75 -2.04 -1.72
CA CYS A 5 -27.08 -0.83 -2.16
C CYS A 5 -26.34 -1.06 -3.48
N THR A 6 -26.37 -0.08 -4.36
CA THR A 6 -25.58 -0.05 -5.59
C THR A 6 -24.50 1.00 -5.46
N LEU A 7 -23.23 0.59 -5.52
CA LEU A 7 -22.07 1.46 -5.29
C LEU A 7 -21.01 1.20 -6.35
N THR A 8 -20.17 2.21 -6.64
CA THR A 8 -18.99 2.02 -7.50
C THR A 8 -17.96 1.12 -6.83
N LEU A 9 -17.10 0.45 -7.62
CA LEU A 9 -16.01 -0.38 -7.08
C LEU A 9 -15.11 0.42 -6.14
N THR A 10 -14.75 1.65 -6.51
CA THR A 10 -13.99 2.56 -5.64
C THR A 10 -14.69 2.82 -4.30
N ARG A 11 -16.02 3.02 -4.31
CA ARG A 11 -16.77 3.27 -3.08
C ARG A 11 -16.83 2.01 -2.21
N LEU A 12 -16.95 0.83 -2.82
CA LEU A 12 -16.92 -0.45 -2.11
C LEU A 12 -15.57 -0.77 -1.48
N HIS A 13 -14.45 -0.40 -2.12
CA HIS A 13 -13.13 -0.48 -1.48
C HIS A 13 -13.08 0.36 -0.19
N LYS A 14 -13.59 1.60 -0.22
CA LYS A 14 -13.68 2.45 0.98
C LYS A 14 -14.59 1.88 2.06
N VAL A 15 -15.70 1.23 1.67
CA VAL A 15 -16.58 0.53 2.59
C VAL A 15 -15.84 -0.62 3.29
N ALA A 16 -15.14 -1.47 2.53
CA ALA A 16 -14.37 -2.57 3.09
C ALA A 16 -13.26 -2.09 4.04
N GLU A 17 -12.59 -0.97 3.72
CA GLU A 17 -11.58 -0.36 4.58
C GLU A 17 -12.17 0.12 5.91
N ARG A 18 -13.29 0.85 5.88
CA ARG A 18 -13.98 1.32 7.10
C ARG A 18 -14.43 0.18 8.00
N LEU A 19 -15.03 -0.86 7.41
CA LEU A 19 -15.47 -2.04 8.15
C LEU A 19 -14.27 -2.80 8.76
N SER A 20 -13.16 -2.88 8.04
CA SER A 20 -11.92 -3.50 8.54
C SER A 20 -11.33 -2.72 9.74
N ARG A 21 -11.44 -1.38 9.70
CA ARG A 21 -11.04 -0.51 10.81
C ARG A 21 -11.94 -0.73 12.03
N GLU A 22 -13.26 -0.69 11.85
CA GLU A 22 -14.24 -0.95 12.92
C GLU A 22 -14.03 -2.33 13.57
N TYR A 23 -13.74 -3.36 12.76
CA TYR A 23 -13.38 -4.69 13.27
C TYR A 23 -12.16 -4.63 14.17
N THR A 24 -11.08 -4.01 13.70
CA THR A 24 -9.80 -3.91 14.43
C THR A 24 -9.99 -3.17 15.76
N GLU A 25 -10.69 -2.04 15.73
CA GLU A 25 -11.00 -1.24 16.91
C GLU A 25 -11.90 -2.00 17.90
N SER A 26 -12.93 -2.70 17.41
CA SER A 26 -13.86 -3.49 18.23
C SER A 26 -13.16 -4.67 18.92
N VAL A 27 -12.31 -5.40 18.20
CA VAL A 27 -11.53 -6.51 18.74
C VAL A 27 -10.51 -6.02 19.77
N TYR A 28 -9.81 -4.92 19.45
CA TYR A 28 -8.87 -4.32 20.39
C TYR A 28 -9.55 -3.93 21.70
N ALA A 29 -10.69 -3.24 21.62
CA ALA A 29 -11.44 -2.82 22.81
C ALA A 29 -12.00 -4.01 23.60
N ALA A 30 -12.55 -5.03 22.92
CA ALA A 30 -13.03 -6.24 23.59
C ALA A 30 -11.90 -7.00 24.30
N LYS A 31 -10.72 -7.12 23.65
CA LYS A 31 -9.53 -7.76 24.25
C LYS A 31 -9.05 -7.01 25.49
N GLN A 32 -9.04 -5.68 25.47
CA GLN A 32 -8.66 -4.88 26.63
C GLN A 32 -9.54 -5.20 27.84
N THR A 33 -10.86 -5.26 27.66
CA THR A 33 -11.79 -5.59 28.75
C THR A 33 -11.71 -7.05 29.18
N LEU A 34 -11.65 -8.00 28.24
CA LEU A 34 -11.75 -9.44 28.55
C LEU A 34 -10.43 -10.05 29.02
N SER A 35 -9.28 -9.49 28.66
CA SER A 35 -7.97 -10.11 28.93
C SER A 35 -7.02 -9.23 29.74
N ASN A 36 -7.21 -7.91 29.78
CA ASN A 36 -6.26 -6.98 30.40
C ASN A 36 -6.84 -6.22 31.61
N THR A 37 -8.07 -6.53 32.04
CA THR A 37 -8.66 -5.90 33.22
C THR A 37 -7.90 -6.31 34.49
N LYS A 38 -7.46 -5.32 35.27
CA LYS A 38 -6.76 -5.49 36.55
C LYS A 38 -7.61 -4.89 37.66
N VAL A 39 -7.70 -5.58 38.79
CA VAL A 39 -8.50 -5.18 39.95
C VAL A 39 -7.71 -5.35 41.24
N SER A 40 -8.10 -4.64 42.30
CA SER A 40 -7.59 -4.85 43.65
C SER A 40 -8.01 -6.23 44.19
N SER A 41 -7.28 -6.70 45.21
CA SER A 41 -7.56 -8.00 45.88
C SER A 41 -8.94 -8.07 46.55
N TYR A 42 -9.55 -6.92 46.84
CA TYR A 42 -10.93 -6.82 47.32
C TYR A 42 -11.75 -5.95 46.38
N LEU A 43 -12.98 -6.37 46.10
CA LEU A 43 -13.97 -5.66 45.31
C LEU A 43 -15.32 -5.70 46.02
N GLY A 44 -15.94 -4.53 46.16
CA GLY A 44 -17.33 -4.43 46.63
C GLY A 44 -18.33 -5.01 45.63
N ALA A 45 -19.53 -5.34 46.08
CA ALA A 45 -20.57 -5.94 45.25
C ALA A 45 -20.92 -5.10 44.01
N GLU A 46 -20.91 -3.77 44.14
CA GLU A 46 -21.15 -2.83 43.03
C GLU A 46 -20.08 -2.95 41.94
N GLN A 47 -18.80 -3.00 42.34
CA GLN A 47 -17.68 -3.14 41.42
C GLN A 47 -17.70 -4.51 40.71
N GLN A 48 -18.05 -5.57 41.43
CA GLN A 48 -18.23 -6.90 40.84
C GLN A 48 -19.35 -6.91 39.79
N ASN A 49 -20.47 -6.23 40.06
CA ASN A 49 -21.55 -6.10 39.09
C ASN A 49 -21.13 -5.27 37.87
N ALA A 50 -20.41 -4.16 38.05
CA ALA A 50 -19.89 -3.37 36.95
C ALA A 50 -18.96 -4.19 36.03
N LEU A 51 -18.10 -5.05 36.61
CA LEU A 51 -17.24 -5.95 35.84
C LEU A 51 -18.03 -6.99 35.04
N ARG A 52 -19.12 -7.54 35.63
CA ARG A 52 -20.01 -8.48 34.91
C ARG A 52 -20.67 -7.81 33.72
N THR A 53 -21.19 -6.59 33.90
CA THR A 53 -21.79 -5.82 32.79
C THR A 53 -20.75 -5.51 31.72
N ALA A 54 -19.56 -5.05 32.10
CA ALA A 54 -18.48 -4.77 31.15
C ALA A 54 -18.04 -6.02 30.37
N ALA A 55 -17.99 -7.19 31.02
CA ALA A 55 -17.70 -8.45 30.35
C ALA A 55 -18.80 -8.87 29.36
N GLN A 56 -20.07 -8.68 29.71
CA GLN A 56 -21.21 -8.93 28.82
C GLN A 56 -21.16 -8.02 27.59
N ASP A 57 -20.93 -6.72 27.79
CA ASP A 57 -20.81 -5.73 26.72
C ASP A 57 -19.62 -6.03 25.80
N ALA A 58 -18.46 -6.38 26.37
CA ALA A 58 -17.28 -6.74 25.59
C ALA A 58 -17.49 -8.03 24.78
N THR A 59 -18.22 -9.01 25.33
CA THR A 59 -18.59 -10.24 24.63
C THR A 59 -19.54 -9.94 23.47
N ALA A 60 -20.56 -9.11 23.69
CA ALA A 60 -21.48 -8.67 22.63
C ALA A 60 -20.74 -7.88 21.53
N ARG A 61 -19.79 -7.02 21.91
CA ARG A 61 -18.92 -6.29 20.99
C ARG A 61 -18.05 -7.24 20.15
N LEU A 62 -17.47 -8.27 20.76
CA LEU A 62 -16.67 -9.25 20.03
C LEU A 62 -17.52 -10.04 19.03
N ALA A 63 -18.72 -10.49 19.44
CA ALA A 63 -19.65 -11.17 18.53
C ALA A 63 -20.07 -10.27 17.35
N ARG A 64 -20.25 -8.98 17.60
CA ARG A 64 -20.49 -7.98 16.55
C ARG A 64 -19.29 -7.83 15.62
N ALA A 65 -18.08 -7.79 16.15
CA ALA A 65 -16.87 -7.69 15.34
C ALA A 65 -16.75 -8.85 14.35
N PHE A 66 -17.07 -10.08 14.75
CA PHE A 66 -17.05 -11.23 13.82
C PHE A 66 -18.07 -11.08 12.69
N ARG A 67 -19.29 -10.59 12.97
CA ARG A 67 -20.26 -10.29 11.89
C ARG A 67 -19.74 -9.22 10.92
N VAL A 68 -19.01 -8.22 11.42
CA VAL A 68 -18.35 -7.20 10.58
C VAL A 68 -17.26 -7.84 9.71
N GLN A 69 -16.47 -8.76 10.25
CA GLN A 69 -15.44 -9.48 9.52
C GLN A 69 -16.02 -10.35 8.40
N ASP A 70 -17.15 -11.02 8.65
CA ASP A 70 -17.87 -11.79 7.63
C ASP A 70 -18.32 -10.86 6.49
N ALA A 71 -18.90 -9.70 6.83
CA ALA A 71 -19.32 -8.72 5.84
C ALA A 71 -18.14 -8.13 5.04
N VAL A 72 -16.98 -7.87 5.66
CA VAL A 72 -15.76 -7.48 4.95
C VAL A 72 -15.37 -8.54 3.94
N SER A 73 -15.43 -9.81 4.33
CA SER A 73 -15.05 -10.94 3.47
C SER A 73 -16.00 -11.06 2.28
N GLU A 74 -17.31 -10.89 2.49
CA GLU A 74 -18.32 -10.87 1.42
C GLU A 74 -18.09 -9.72 0.43
N VAL A 75 -17.86 -8.50 0.93
CA VAL A 75 -17.58 -7.32 0.08
C VAL A 75 -16.29 -7.54 -0.72
N ARG A 76 -15.22 -8.05 -0.10
CA ARG A 76 -13.95 -8.31 -0.80
C ARG A 76 -14.08 -9.39 -1.86
N ARG A 77 -14.83 -10.45 -1.59
CA ARG A 77 -15.11 -11.50 -2.59
C ARG A 77 -15.84 -10.89 -3.79
N ALA A 78 -16.91 -10.13 -3.55
CA ALA A 78 -17.69 -9.54 -4.62
C ALA A 78 -16.91 -8.50 -5.44
N LEU A 79 -16.02 -7.73 -4.79
CA LEU A 79 -15.03 -6.87 -5.46
C LEU A 79 -14.05 -7.66 -6.32
N GLY A 80 -13.54 -8.79 -5.82
CA GLY A 80 -12.65 -9.69 -6.56
C GLY A 80 -13.31 -10.21 -7.83
N ASP A 81 -14.53 -10.72 -7.72
CA ASP A 81 -15.31 -11.22 -8.86
C ASP A 81 -15.59 -10.12 -9.89
N ALA A 82 -15.95 -8.92 -9.41
CA ALA A 82 -16.18 -7.77 -10.27
C ALA A 82 -14.89 -7.31 -10.99
N ASN A 83 -13.74 -7.33 -10.31
CA ASN A 83 -12.46 -6.97 -10.92
C ASN A 83 -12.02 -7.96 -11.99
N VAL A 84 -12.28 -9.25 -11.79
CA VAL A 84 -12.06 -10.28 -12.82
C VAL A 84 -13.00 -10.06 -14.01
N LYS A 85 -14.30 -9.88 -13.75
CA LYS A 85 -15.31 -9.66 -14.80
C LYS A 85 -15.04 -8.41 -15.64
N ASN A 86 -14.57 -7.34 -15.02
CA ASN A 86 -14.27 -6.07 -15.68
C ASN A 86 -12.85 -6.01 -16.26
N GLY A 87 -12.06 -7.09 -16.16
CA GLY A 87 -10.69 -7.12 -16.69
C GLY A 87 -9.71 -6.16 -15.99
N VAL A 88 -10.00 -5.77 -14.74
CA VAL A 88 -9.16 -4.86 -13.96
C VAL A 88 -7.89 -5.56 -13.49
N SER A 89 -7.98 -6.84 -13.11
CA SER A 89 -6.83 -7.62 -12.61
C SER A 89 -5.63 -7.67 -13.56
N PRO A 90 -5.76 -8.02 -14.86
CA PRO A 90 -4.62 -7.99 -15.77
C PRO A 90 -4.06 -6.57 -15.97
N LYS A 91 -4.92 -5.55 -16.01
CA LYS A 91 -4.49 -4.15 -16.13
C LYS A 91 -3.69 -3.68 -14.91
N LEU A 92 -4.08 -4.09 -13.70
CA LEU A 92 -3.30 -3.80 -12.49
C LEU A 92 -1.91 -4.45 -12.52
N ALA A 93 -1.79 -5.68 -13.04
CA ALA A 93 -0.50 -6.34 -13.20
C ALA A 93 0.38 -5.63 -14.24
N GLU A 94 -0.21 -5.14 -15.33
CA GLU A 94 0.53 -4.33 -16.31
C GLU A 94 0.96 -2.98 -15.77
N LEU A 95 0.12 -2.34 -14.94
CA LEU A 95 0.48 -1.09 -14.27
C LEU A 95 1.64 -1.31 -13.28
N ASP A 96 1.64 -2.41 -12.52
CA ASP A 96 2.77 -2.77 -11.64
C ASP A 96 4.06 -3.00 -12.45
N LYS A 97 3.97 -3.69 -13.60
CA LYS A 97 5.09 -3.85 -14.55
C LYS A 97 5.65 -2.48 -14.97
N PHE A 98 4.80 -1.53 -15.36
CA PHE A 98 5.26 -0.19 -15.74
C PHE A 98 5.86 0.59 -14.57
N ASN A 99 5.24 0.57 -13.39
CA ASN A 99 5.76 1.23 -12.20
C ASN A 99 7.13 0.71 -11.79
N ARG A 100 7.35 -0.61 -11.85
CA ARG A 100 8.67 -1.21 -11.57
C ARG A 100 9.71 -0.79 -12.59
N ARG A 101 9.36 -0.74 -13.88
CA ARG A 101 10.27 -0.27 -14.92
C ARG A 101 10.62 1.21 -14.76
N LEU A 102 9.62 2.07 -14.53
CA LEU A 102 9.82 3.48 -14.25
C LEU A 102 10.78 3.68 -13.08
N LYS A 103 10.58 2.95 -11.98
CA LYS A 103 11.47 3.00 -10.82
C LYS A 103 12.92 2.68 -11.20
N VAL A 104 13.16 1.57 -11.90
CA VAL A 104 14.51 1.18 -12.32
C VAL A 104 15.14 2.22 -13.24
N VAL A 105 14.40 2.70 -14.23
CA VAL A 105 14.91 3.71 -15.17
C VAL A 105 15.21 5.04 -14.48
N THR A 106 14.35 5.48 -13.56
CA THR A 106 14.60 6.66 -12.72
C THR A 106 15.86 6.49 -11.89
N GLU A 107 16.01 5.36 -11.20
CA GLU A 107 17.21 5.08 -10.38
C GLU A 107 18.49 5.07 -11.22
N LEU A 108 18.44 4.53 -12.45
CA LEU A 108 19.59 4.55 -13.38
C LEU A 108 19.91 5.96 -13.88
N ILE A 109 18.91 6.77 -14.22
CA ILE A 109 19.12 8.15 -14.69
C ILE A 109 19.65 9.03 -13.55
N GLU A 110 19.01 8.99 -12.38
CA GLU A 110 19.38 9.81 -11.22
C GLU A 110 20.70 9.36 -10.60
N GLY A 111 21.03 8.06 -10.71
CA GLY A 111 22.30 7.50 -10.29
C GLY A 111 23.51 7.98 -11.09
N GLN A 112 23.32 8.65 -12.24
CA GLN A 112 24.40 9.19 -13.08
C GLN A 112 24.43 10.72 -12.97
N SER A 113 25.10 11.25 -11.94
CA SER A 113 25.12 12.70 -11.72
C SER A 113 26.10 13.43 -12.64
N PRO A 114 25.87 14.72 -12.95
CA PRO A 114 26.82 15.55 -13.70
C PRO A 114 28.19 15.72 -13.03
N SER A 115 28.28 15.48 -11.71
CA SER A 115 29.53 15.53 -10.95
C SER A 115 30.39 14.27 -11.10
N MET A 116 29.87 13.20 -11.72
CA MET A 116 30.62 11.98 -12.00
C MET A 116 31.53 12.15 -13.21
N ILE A 117 32.67 11.47 -13.19
CA ILE A 117 33.65 11.47 -14.27
C ILE A 117 33.21 10.45 -15.32
N SER A 118 33.04 10.86 -16.57
CA SER A 118 32.75 9.90 -17.65
C SER A 118 33.94 9.01 -17.99
N ILE A 119 33.67 7.86 -18.60
CA ILE A 119 34.72 6.91 -19.04
C ILE A 119 35.78 7.62 -19.90
N ASP A 120 35.37 8.48 -20.83
CA ASP A 120 36.30 9.22 -21.71
C ASP A 120 37.18 10.24 -20.97
N GLN A 121 36.71 10.73 -19.81
CA GLN A 121 37.46 11.65 -18.97
C GLN A 121 38.48 10.94 -18.08
N LEU A 122 38.40 9.61 -17.93
CA LEU A 122 39.35 8.84 -17.11
C LEU A 122 40.79 8.96 -17.61
N ALA A 123 40.99 9.08 -18.93
CA ALA A 123 42.31 9.25 -19.53
C ALA A 123 42.97 10.61 -19.21
N ASN A 124 42.17 11.59 -18.77
CA ASN A 124 42.59 12.99 -18.57
C ASN A 124 42.45 13.45 -17.11
N ILE A 125 42.42 12.50 -16.16
CA ILE A 125 42.37 12.85 -14.73
C ILE A 125 43.72 13.49 -14.34
N PRO A 126 43.72 14.60 -13.57
CA PRO A 126 44.95 15.23 -13.11
C PRO A 126 45.92 14.22 -12.46
N ALA A 127 47.22 14.38 -12.74
CA ALA A 127 48.28 13.50 -12.22
C ALA A 127 48.27 13.42 -10.68
N ASP A 128 47.74 14.43 -9.99
CA ASP A 128 47.57 14.47 -8.53
C ASP A 128 46.63 13.37 -8.00
N TYR A 129 45.85 12.71 -8.87
CA TYR A 129 45.02 11.54 -8.59
C TYR A 129 45.64 10.22 -9.10
N VAL A 130 46.74 10.30 -9.86
CA VAL A 130 47.51 9.16 -10.38
C VAL A 130 48.59 8.83 -9.36
N ALA A 131 48.64 7.59 -8.90
CA ALA A 131 49.57 7.22 -7.84
C ALA A 131 51.04 7.42 -8.27
N ASP A 132 51.81 8.12 -7.45
CA ASP A 132 53.28 8.22 -7.54
C ASP A 132 53.98 6.89 -7.19
N GLY A 133 53.42 5.73 -7.53
CA GLY A 133 54.04 4.39 -7.48
C GLY A 133 54.74 3.93 -6.18
N SER A 134 54.75 4.72 -5.12
CA SER A 134 55.78 4.65 -4.07
C SER A 134 55.30 4.05 -2.75
N SER A 135 54.00 3.80 -2.60
CA SER A 135 53.43 3.18 -1.40
C SER A 135 52.15 2.40 -1.69
N TYR A 136 52.06 1.18 -1.16
CA TYR A 136 50.87 0.33 -1.18
C TYR A 136 49.74 0.88 -0.28
N GLU A 137 50.05 1.80 0.65
CA GLU A 137 49.14 2.33 1.68
C GLU A 137 48.56 3.72 1.38
N SER A 138 48.87 4.32 0.21
CA SER A 138 48.25 5.59 -0.18
C SER A 138 46.73 5.41 -0.31
N LYS A 139 45.92 6.00 0.60
CA LYS A 139 44.46 6.02 0.50
C LYS A 139 44.05 6.80 -0.75
N ARG A 140 43.90 6.08 -1.87
CA ARG A 140 43.44 6.66 -3.14
C ARG A 140 42.00 7.13 -2.97
N PRO A 141 41.66 8.36 -3.40
CA PRO A 141 40.27 8.78 -3.44
C PRO A 141 39.50 7.90 -4.45
N LEU A 142 38.34 7.38 -4.04
CA LEU A 142 37.46 6.65 -4.94
C LEU A 142 36.81 7.64 -5.90
N LEU A 143 36.92 7.36 -7.20
CA LEU A 143 36.28 8.16 -8.24
C LEU A 143 34.88 7.61 -8.53
N HIS A 144 33.90 8.50 -8.56
CA HIS A 144 32.57 8.17 -9.05
C HIS A 144 32.55 8.30 -10.56
N VAL A 145 32.44 7.16 -11.24
CA VAL A 145 32.49 7.09 -12.70
C VAL A 145 31.08 6.99 -13.26
N ARG A 146 30.77 7.85 -14.21
CA ARG A 146 29.55 7.76 -15.01
C ARG A 146 29.74 6.67 -16.06
N MET A 147 28.96 5.60 -15.92
CA MET A 147 29.10 4.39 -16.75
C MET A 147 28.33 4.47 -18.06
N LEU A 148 27.29 5.31 -18.12
CA LEU A 148 26.45 5.48 -19.29
C LEU A 148 26.92 6.68 -20.12
N SER A 149 26.92 6.54 -21.44
CA SER A 149 27.15 7.67 -22.32
C SER A 149 25.99 8.68 -22.24
N LYS A 150 26.18 9.86 -22.81
CA LYS A 150 25.10 10.84 -22.93
C LYS A 150 23.95 10.28 -23.78
N ASP A 151 24.27 9.59 -24.87
CA ASP A 151 23.28 9.03 -25.77
C ASP A 151 22.48 7.89 -25.10
N ASP A 152 23.13 7.06 -24.27
CA ASP A 152 22.45 6.04 -23.46
C ASP A 152 21.48 6.67 -22.45
N LEU A 153 21.91 7.75 -21.79
CA LEU A 153 21.06 8.49 -20.85
C LEU A 153 19.88 9.16 -21.54
N ASP A 154 20.08 9.73 -22.72
CA ASP A 154 19.00 10.32 -23.51
C ASP A 154 18.05 9.23 -24.04
N GLY A 155 18.57 8.05 -24.38
CA GLY A 155 17.77 6.85 -24.69
C GLY A 155 16.89 6.39 -23.51
N LEU A 156 17.48 6.28 -22.32
CA LEU A 156 16.74 5.93 -21.09
C LEU A 156 15.68 6.97 -20.74
N ARG A 157 15.95 8.27 -20.96
CA ARG A 157 14.95 9.33 -20.77
C ARG A 157 13.79 9.22 -21.77
N ALA A 158 14.07 8.89 -23.02
CA ALA A 158 13.02 8.66 -24.01
C ALA A 158 12.17 7.43 -23.63
N GLU A 159 12.80 6.35 -23.18
CA GLU A 159 12.10 5.17 -22.68
C GLU A 159 11.27 5.49 -21.44
N PHE A 160 11.81 6.27 -20.50
CA PHE A 160 11.09 6.74 -19.32
C PHE A 160 9.80 7.46 -19.71
N GLU A 161 9.86 8.46 -20.59
CA GLU A 161 8.68 9.21 -21.02
C GLU A 161 7.67 8.32 -21.76
N ALA A 162 8.13 7.38 -22.58
CA ALA A 162 7.26 6.43 -23.25
C ALA A 162 6.51 5.51 -22.27
N ILE A 163 7.23 4.92 -21.30
CA ILE A 163 6.62 4.07 -20.27
C ILE A 163 5.69 4.89 -19.38
N ARG A 164 6.06 6.13 -19.05
CA ARG A 164 5.26 7.03 -18.22
C ARG A 164 3.93 7.35 -18.89
N ALA A 165 3.95 7.67 -20.18
CA ALA A 165 2.73 7.90 -20.96
C ALA A 165 1.82 6.66 -20.97
N GLN A 166 2.39 5.47 -21.20
CA GLN A 166 1.65 4.20 -21.15
C GLN A 166 1.05 3.93 -19.76
N SER A 167 1.82 4.20 -18.70
CA SER A 167 1.38 4.04 -17.32
C SER A 167 0.21 4.96 -16.98
N TYR A 168 0.22 6.21 -17.45
CA TYR A 168 -0.87 7.15 -17.23
C TYR A 168 -2.14 6.74 -17.98
N ALA A 169 -2.01 6.39 -19.27
CA ALA A 169 -3.15 5.90 -20.05
C ALA A 169 -3.81 4.67 -19.39
N LEU A 170 -3.00 3.71 -18.93
CA LEU A 170 -3.50 2.52 -18.25
C LEU A 170 -4.15 2.84 -16.89
N SER A 171 -3.62 3.81 -16.15
CA SER A 171 -4.22 4.29 -14.91
C SER A 171 -5.59 4.91 -15.15
N ASP A 172 -5.76 5.69 -16.22
CA ASP A 172 -7.04 6.29 -16.60
C ASP A 172 -8.05 5.21 -16.99
N GLU A 173 -7.64 4.22 -17.77
CA GLU A 173 -8.49 3.07 -18.11
C GLU A 173 -8.96 2.30 -16.86
N ILE A 174 -8.07 2.07 -15.90
CA ILE A 174 -8.42 1.44 -14.62
C ILE A 174 -9.39 2.32 -13.83
N ALA A 175 -9.19 3.65 -13.82
CA ALA A 175 -10.10 4.58 -13.15
C ALA A 175 -11.50 4.53 -13.77
N ASP A 176 -11.60 4.42 -15.10
CA ASP A 176 -12.86 4.26 -15.81
C ASP A 176 -13.54 2.93 -15.49
N LEU A 177 -12.79 1.83 -15.47
CA LEU A 177 -13.33 0.53 -15.07
C LEU A 177 -13.83 0.54 -13.62
N ASN A 178 -13.18 1.29 -12.74
CA ASN A 178 -13.58 1.45 -11.34
C ASN A 178 -14.87 2.28 -11.15
N LYS A 179 -15.36 2.96 -12.20
CA LYS A 179 -16.70 3.57 -12.21
C LYS A 179 -17.81 2.53 -12.32
N ALA A 180 -17.50 1.29 -12.70
CA ALA A 180 -18.45 0.19 -12.70
C ALA A 180 -19.13 0.08 -11.33
N THR A 181 -20.43 -0.21 -11.35
CA THR A 181 -21.23 -0.34 -10.14
C THR A 181 -21.50 -1.80 -9.82
N LEU A 182 -21.51 -2.13 -8.53
CA LEU A 182 -21.89 -3.43 -8.02
C LEU A 182 -23.02 -3.26 -7.02
N THR A 183 -24.05 -4.11 -7.16
CA THR A 183 -25.17 -4.17 -6.24
C THR A 183 -24.92 -5.27 -5.22
N LEU A 184 -24.98 -4.91 -3.93
CA LEU A 184 -24.80 -5.84 -2.81
C LEU A 184 -25.96 -5.72 -1.84
N THR A 185 -26.31 -6.84 -1.22
CA THR A 185 -27.24 -6.89 -0.10
C THR A 185 -26.43 -7.07 1.18
N VAL A 186 -26.45 -6.06 2.05
CA VAL A 186 -25.72 -6.07 3.34
C VAL A 186 -26.70 -5.97 4.49
N SER A 187 -26.28 -6.35 5.71
CA SER A 187 -27.13 -6.14 6.89
C SER A 187 -27.29 -4.63 7.18
N LEU A 188 -28.40 -4.23 7.81
CA LEU A 188 -28.60 -2.82 8.22
C LEU A 188 -27.50 -2.32 9.17
N GLU A 189 -26.98 -3.20 10.01
CA GLU A 189 -25.88 -2.90 10.92
C GLU A 189 -24.61 -2.52 10.15
N VAL A 190 -24.26 -3.32 9.13
CA VAL A 190 -23.10 -3.08 8.26
C VAL A 190 -23.29 -1.80 7.42
N SER A 191 -24.50 -1.57 6.91
CA SER A 191 -24.83 -0.35 6.15
C SER A 191 -24.60 0.92 7.00
N LYS A 192 -25.05 0.92 8.27
CA LYS A 192 -24.81 2.04 9.20
C LYS A 192 -23.33 2.25 9.47
N LEU A 193 -22.58 1.19 9.76
CA LEU A 193 -21.13 1.24 10.02
C LEU A 193 -20.33 1.75 8.83
N ALA A 194 -20.68 1.31 7.63
CA ALA A 194 -20.02 1.70 6.40
C ALA A 194 -20.40 3.12 5.94
N GLY A 195 -21.50 3.68 6.46
CA GLY A 195 -22.05 4.98 6.07
C GLY A 195 -22.66 4.94 4.65
N ILE A 196 -23.48 3.92 4.38
CA ILE A 196 -24.15 3.67 3.09
C ILE A 196 -25.62 3.32 3.26
#